data_AF-A0A358UWD2-F1
#
_entry.id   AF-A0A358UWD2-F1
#
_cell.length_a   1.000
_cell.length_b   1.000
_cell.length_c   1.000
_cell.angle_alpha   90.00
_cell.angle_beta   90.00
_cell.angle_gamma   90.00
#
_symmetry.space_group_name_H-M   'P 1'
#
loop_
_entity.id
_entity.type
_entity.pdbx_description
1 polymer ?
#
loop_
_entity_poly.entity_id
_entity_poly.type
_entity_poly.pdbx_seq_one_letter_code
_entity_poly.pdbx_strand_id
1 'polypeptide(L)' 'GGTVIVYSQGRSPRDVLLRAKSKLETAGGRVLGIFLNKVRPEGDLGRNYYYHYYSYYPNKEQRIEKDRVS' A
#
# COMPACT_ATOMS: atom_id res chain seq x y z
N GLY A 1 -3.78 4.11 -19.41
CA GLY A 1 -4.73 4.48 -18.34
C GLY A 1 -4.17 4.06 -17.00
N GLY A 2 -4.47 4.77 -15.93
CA GLY A 2 -4.11 4.35 -14.56
C GLY A 2 -5.23 3.55 -13.91
N THR A 3 -4.89 2.66 -12.99
CA THR A 3 -5.83 1.82 -12.26
C THR A 3 -5.68 2.06 -10.76
N VAL A 4 -6.80 2.09 -10.05
CA VAL A 4 -6.86 2.21 -8.60
C VAL A 4 -7.56 0.98 -8.04
N ILE A 5 -7.05 0.44 -6.94
CA ILE A 5 -7.66 -0.71 -6.27
C ILE A 5 -8.42 -0.22 -5.03
N VAL A 6 -9.69 -0.60 -4.89
CA VAL A 6 -10.48 -0.36 -3.68
C VAL A 6 -10.56 -1.67 -2.90
N TYR A 7 -9.97 -1.69 -1.71
CA TYR A 7 -9.85 -2.88 -0.89
C TYR A 7 -10.62 -2.72 0.42
N SER A 8 -11.55 -3.63 0.72
CA SER A 8 -12.32 -3.57 1.97
C SER A 8 -11.55 -4.22 3.12
N GLN A 9 -11.34 -3.47 4.21
CA GLN A 9 -10.73 -4.00 5.43
C GLN A 9 -11.55 -5.17 5.99
N GLY A 10 -10.86 -6.23 6.44
CA GLY A 10 -11.46 -7.38 7.14
C GLY A 10 -12.35 -8.31 6.29
N ARG A 11 -12.56 -8.01 5.00
CA ARG A 11 -13.37 -8.83 4.09
C ARG A 11 -12.54 -9.80 3.26
N SER A 12 -11.35 -9.37 2.87
CA SER A 12 -10.43 -10.16 2.06
C SER A 12 -9.10 -10.30 2.78
N PRO A 13 -8.37 -11.40 2.59
CA PRO A 13 -6.99 -11.54 3.04
C PRO A 13 -6.00 -10.74 2.17
N ARG A 14 -4.86 -10.34 2.76
CA ARG A 14 -3.83 -9.49 2.10
C ARG A 14 -3.23 -10.13 0.84
N ASP A 15 -3.06 -11.45 0.83
CA ASP A 15 -2.52 -12.21 -0.29
C ASP A 15 -3.42 -12.10 -1.54
N VAL A 16 -4.74 -12.00 -1.37
CA VAL A 16 -5.70 -11.76 -2.46
C VAL A 16 -5.45 -10.40 -3.10
N LEU A 17 -5.22 -9.36 -2.30
CA LEU A 17 -4.88 -8.01 -2.78
C LEU A 17 -3.57 -8.01 -3.57
N LEU A 18 -2.55 -8.70 -3.06
CA LEU A 18 -1.25 -8.80 -3.73
C LEU A 18 -1.34 -9.53 -5.07
N ARG A 19 -2.10 -10.64 -5.14
CA ARG A 19 -2.36 -11.34 -6.39
C ARG A 19 -3.12 -10.48 -7.39
N ALA A 20 -4.12 -9.72 -6.93
CA ALA A 20 -4.86 -8.80 -7.79
C ALA A 20 -3.96 -7.70 -8.37
N LYS A 21 -3.11 -7.09 -7.54
CA LYS A 21 -2.11 -6.11 -7.98
C LYS A 21 -1.16 -6.71 -9.02
N SER A 22 -0.59 -7.88 -8.75
CA SER A 22 0.33 -8.55 -9.68
C SER A 22 -0.34 -8.84 -11.02
N LYS A 23 -1.58 -9.35 -11.02
CA LYS A 23 -2.33 -9.61 -12.26
C LYS A 23 -2.58 -8.32 -13.07
N LEU A 24 -2.93 -7.22 -12.40
CA LEU A 24 -3.14 -5.92 -13.05
C LEU A 24 -1.84 -5.38 -13.66
N GLU A 25 -0.72 -5.50 -12.96
CA GLU A 25 0.59 -5.07 -13.46
C GLU A 25 1.05 -5.94 -14.64
N THR A 26 0.88 -7.26 -14.57
CA THR A 26 1.19 -8.18 -15.67
C THR A 26 0.33 -7.93 -16.91
N ALA A 27 -0.92 -7.47 -16.74
CA ALA A 27 -1.80 -7.08 -17.84
C ALA A 27 -1.45 -5.71 -18.47
N GLY A 28 -0.36 -5.06 -18.05
CA GLY A 28 0.04 -3.73 -18.51
C GLY A 28 -0.70 -2.58 -17.84
N GLY A 29 -1.47 -2.86 -16.78
CA GLY A 29 -2.14 -1.86 -15.97
C GLY A 29 -1.16 -1.14 -15.04
N ARG A 30 -1.24 0.20 -15.00
CA ARG A 30 -0.45 1.01 -14.06
C ARG A 30 -1.25 1.24 -12.78
N VAL A 31 -0.94 0.51 -11.72
CA VAL A 31 -1.56 0.72 -10.41
C VAL A 31 -1.04 2.02 -9.80
N LEU A 32 -1.92 3.00 -9.63
CA LEU A 32 -1.61 4.31 -9.07
C LEU A 32 -1.61 4.31 -7.54
N GLY A 33 -2.42 3.42 -6.94
CA GLY A 33 -2.58 3.34 -5.49
C GLY A 33 -3.71 2.41 -5.08
N ILE A 34 -3.84 2.22 -3.76
CA ILE A 34 -4.85 1.36 -3.15
C ILE A 34 -5.61 2.19 -2.11
N PHE A 35 -6.93 2.24 -2.22
CA PHE A 35 -7.81 2.83 -1.21
C PHE A 35 -8.34 1.73 -0.31
N LEU A 36 -8.04 1.86 0.98
CA LEU A 36 -8.62 1.00 2.00
C LEU A 36 -10.01 1.53 2.37
N ASN A 37 -11.03 0.73 2.11
CA ASN A 37 -12.42 1.03 2.39
C ASN A 37 -12.89 0.29 3.65
N LYS A 38 -13.88 0.86 4.35
CA LYS A 38 -14.49 0.30 5.56
C LYS A 38 -13.49 0.04 6.69
N VAL A 39 -12.53 0.95 6.83
CA VAL A 39 -11.60 0.96 7.96
C VAL A 39 -12.40 1.24 9.22
N ARG A 40 -12.36 0.32 10.18
CA ARG A 40 -12.88 0.59 11.53
C ARG A 40 -11.93 1.58 12.22
N PRO A 41 -12.40 2.74 12.68
CA PRO A 41 -11.58 3.71 13.41
C PRO A 41 -11.07 3.15 14.74
N GLU A 42 -11.80 2.21 15.32
CA GLU A 42 -11.51 1.66 16.65
C GLU A 42 -10.53 0.47 16.57
N GLY A 43 -9.25 0.70 16.90
CA GLY A 43 -8.26 -0.36 17.16
C GLY A 43 -6.83 -0.09 16.68
N ASP A 44 -5.86 -0.85 17.24
CA ASP A 44 -4.41 -0.87 16.92
C ASP A 44 -4.05 -1.09 15.43
N LEU A 45 -5.05 -1.35 14.60
CA LEU A 45 -4.94 -1.60 13.17
C LEU A 45 -4.67 -0.32 12.36
N GLY A 46 -5.13 0.86 12.83
CA GLY A 46 -4.81 2.14 12.19
C GLY A 46 -3.30 2.43 12.22
N ARG A 47 -2.64 2.10 13.35
CA ARG A 47 -1.20 2.29 13.56
C ARG A 47 -0.35 1.31 12.77
N ASN A 48 -0.64 0.01 12.85
CA ASN A 48 0.08 -1.02 12.09
C ASN A 48 -0.02 -0.78 10.57
N TYR A 49 -1.18 -0.30 10.10
CA TYR A 49 -1.40 0.00 8.69
C TYR A 49 -0.50 1.14 8.16
N TYR A 50 -0.33 2.21 8.94
CA TYR A 50 0.55 3.32 8.56
C TYR A 50 2.01 2.86 8.44
N TYR A 51 2.50 2.11 9.44
CA TYR A 51 3.88 1.61 9.44
C TYR A 51 4.19 0.66 8.27
N HIS A 52 3.26 -0.23 7.90
CA HIS A 52 3.51 -1.20 6.84
C HIS A 52 3.49 -0.61 5.43
N TYR A 53 2.68 0.43 5.17
CA TYR A 53 2.67 1.11 3.87
C TYR A 53 4.02 1.80 3.59
N TYR A 54 4.57 2.50 4.59
CA TYR A 54 5.90 3.12 4.50
C TYR A 54 7.05 2.11 4.43
N SER A 55 6.91 0.95 5.08
CA SER A 55 7.94 -0.09 5.03
C SER A 55 8.10 -0.71 3.64
N TYR A 56 7.00 -0.88 2.89
CA TYR A 56 7.04 -1.47 1.55
C TYR A 56 7.29 -0.46 0.41
N TYR A 57 7.00 0.82 0.68
CA TYR A 57 7.30 1.94 -0.21
C TYR A 57 8.10 3.00 0.56
N PRO A 58 9.39 2.78 0.84
CA PRO A 58 10.21 3.81 1.42
C PRO A 58 10.24 5.00 0.46
N ASN A 59 9.72 6.14 0.90
CA ASN A 59 9.77 7.39 0.14
C ASN A 59 11.23 7.67 -0.22
N LYS A 60 11.53 7.80 -1.53
CA LYS A 60 12.90 8.03 -2.04
C LYS A 60 13.58 9.28 -1.47
N GLU A 61 12.81 10.22 -0.92
CA GLU A 61 13.31 11.45 -0.30
C GLU A 61 14.06 11.22 1.03
N GLN A 62 13.75 10.16 1.78
CA GLN A 62 14.44 9.88 3.06
C GLN A 62 15.87 9.36 2.89
N ARG A 63 16.26 8.99 1.67
CA ARG A 63 17.62 8.51 1.37
C ARG A 63 18.63 9.65 1.22
N ILE A 64 18.18 10.87 0.87
CA ILE A 64 19.06 12.03 0.66
C ILE A 64 19.50 12.65 1.99
N GLU A 65 18.69 12.54 3.05
CA GLU A 65 19.02 13.06 4.39
C GLU A 65 20.06 12.19 5.11
N LYS A 66 19.94 10.85 5.00
CA LYS A 66 20.83 9.92 5.69
C LYS A 66 22.26 9.91 5.13
N ASP A 67 22.41 10.16 3.83
CA ASP A 67 23.72 10.21 3.15
C ASP A 67 24.46 11.55 3.37
N ARG A 68 23.82 12.59 3.91
CA ARG A 68 24.44 13.89 4.23
C ARG A 68 24.93 14.01 5.68
N VAL A 69 24.56 13.06 6.54
CA VAL A 69 24.90 13.02 7.97
C VAL A 69 25.77 11.79 8.28
N SER A 70 26.48 11.24 7.28
CA SER A 70 27.49 10.18 7.44
C SER A 70 28.83 10.62 6.86
#